data_AF-A0A7J8L6Z1-F1
#
_entry.id   AF-A0A7J8L6Z1-F1
#
_cell.length_a   1.000
_cell.length_b   1.000
_cell.length_c   1.000
_cell.angle_alpha   90.00
_cell.angle_beta   90.00
_cell.angle_gamma   90.00
#
_symmetry.space_group_name_H-M   'P 1'
#
loop_
_entity.id
_entity.type
_entity.pdbx_description
1 polymer ?
#
loop_
_entity_poly.entity_id
_entity_poly.type
_entity_poly.pdbx_seq_one_letter_code
_entity_poly.pdbx_strand_id
1 'polypeptide(L)'
;MASMSPPIRDLRQHDETATHFYLDVRCLICRFLGFIFGTETFGNHQQQQFPRKPENMERQSSFSRDLGHAAAETYLITRLTFTLLRYLGVGYRWYTRLVALACYALLLMPGFLQVAYCYFFSSQVRRSIVYGDQPRNRLDLYLPTNTNGPKPVVVFVTGGAWIIGYKAWGSLLGLQLAERDIIVACVDYRNFPQGTISDMVKDVSQGVSFVCNLIDRFGGDPNRIYLMGQSAGAHISACVLLEQAIKESRGESTTWSVSQIKAYFGLSGG
;
A
#
# COMPACT_ATOMS: atom_id res chain seq x y z
N MET A 1 7.91 24.51 -41.53
CA MET A 1 8.81 23.40 -41.12
C MET A 1 8.12 22.64 -40.00
N ALA A 2 8.15 21.31 -40.09
CA ALA A 2 7.17 20.38 -39.54
C ALA A 2 7.09 20.34 -38.00
N SER A 3 5.85 20.27 -37.52
CA SER A 3 5.44 19.84 -36.17
C SER A 3 5.47 18.31 -36.11
N MET A 4 6.20 17.75 -35.16
CA MET A 4 6.22 16.31 -34.86
C MET A 4 5.63 16.09 -33.46
N SER A 5 4.36 15.70 -33.41
CA SER A 5 3.73 15.07 -32.24
C SER A 5 3.88 13.55 -32.33
N PRO A 6 4.16 12.81 -31.24
CA PRO A 6 4.19 11.36 -31.27
C PRO A 6 2.77 10.76 -31.20
N PRO A 7 2.54 9.55 -31.76
CA PRO A 7 1.20 8.99 -31.92
C PRO A 7 0.68 8.29 -30.65
N ILE A 8 -0.60 8.47 -30.36
CA ILE A 8 -1.35 7.77 -29.31
C ILE A 8 -1.86 6.44 -29.88
N ARG A 9 -1.49 5.32 -29.26
CA ARG A 9 -2.05 4.00 -29.57
C ARG A 9 -3.39 3.82 -28.87
N ASP A 10 -4.39 3.47 -29.67
CA ASP A 10 -5.73 3.05 -29.28
C ASP A 10 -5.67 1.67 -28.59
N LEU A 11 -6.26 1.52 -27.40
CA LEU A 11 -6.37 0.26 -26.66
C LEU A 11 -7.75 0.17 -25.98
N ARG A 12 -8.78 0.15 -26.81
CA ARG A 12 -10.14 -0.25 -26.43
C ARG A 12 -10.24 -1.79 -26.41
N GLN A 13 -9.69 -2.49 -25.40
CA GLN A 13 -9.96 -3.94 -25.27
C GLN A 13 -9.68 -4.64 -23.91
N HIS A 14 -9.52 -3.94 -22.79
CA HIS A 14 -9.18 -4.59 -21.50
C HIS A 14 -10.28 -4.57 -20.40
N ASP A 15 -11.52 -4.22 -20.74
CA ASP A 15 -12.56 -3.96 -19.74
C ASP A 15 -13.28 -5.22 -19.19
N GLU A 16 -13.09 -6.39 -19.79
CA GLU A 16 -13.84 -7.61 -19.39
C GLU A 16 -13.15 -8.47 -18.31
N THR A 17 -11.89 -8.21 -17.96
CA THR A 17 -11.13 -9.05 -17.01
C THR A 17 -11.35 -8.70 -15.54
N ALA A 18 -11.87 -7.49 -15.24
CA ALA A 18 -12.08 -7.04 -13.85
C ALA A 18 -13.28 -7.70 -13.17
N THR A 19 -14.34 -8.01 -13.91
CA THR A 19 -15.57 -8.62 -13.36
C THR A 19 -15.40 -10.12 -13.09
N HIS A 20 -14.55 -10.80 -13.87
CA HIS A 20 -14.29 -12.24 -13.71
C HIS A 20 -13.50 -12.58 -12.43
N PHE A 21 -12.70 -11.65 -11.91
CA PHE A 21 -11.92 -11.86 -10.68
C PHE A 21 -12.78 -11.82 -9.40
N TYR A 22 -13.95 -11.16 -9.44
CA TYR A 22 -14.85 -11.00 -8.29
C TYR A 22 -15.57 -12.31 -7.91
N LEU A 23 -15.77 -13.22 -8.87
CA LEU A 23 -16.38 -14.53 -8.64
C LEU A 23 -15.35 -15.61 -8.22
N ASP A 24 -14.10 -15.50 -8.64
CA ASP A 24 -13.09 -16.56 -8.45
C ASP A 24 -12.57 -16.63 -6.99
N VAL A 25 -12.48 -15.48 -6.32
CA VAL A 25 -12.04 -15.40 -4.90
C VAL A 25 -13.05 -16.06 -3.95
N ARG A 26 -14.36 -16.03 -4.27
CA ARG A 26 -15.40 -16.73 -3.49
C ARG A 26 -15.27 -18.25 -3.60
N CYS A 27 -14.80 -18.77 -4.73
CA CYS A 27 -14.66 -20.22 -4.94
C CYS A 27 -13.41 -20.79 -4.24
N LEU A 28 -12.32 -20.00 -4.18
CA LEU A 28 -11.08 -20.40 -3.50
C LEU A 28 -11.25 -20.50 -1.97
N ILE A 29 -12.08 -19.64 -1.37
CA ILE A 29 -12.38 -19.66 0.07
C ILE A 29 -13.20 -20.90 0.48
N CYS A 30 -14.10 -21.40 -0.38
CA CYS A 30 -14.85 -22.63 -0.11
C CYS A 30 -14.00 -23.90 -0.20
N ARG A 31 -12.97 -23.95 -1.06
CA ARG A 31 -12.07 -25.12 -1.15
C ARG A 31 -11.06 -25.19 -0.01
N PHE A 32 -10.66 -24.05 0.56
CA PHE A 32 -9.71 -24.01 1.68
C PHE A 32 -10.34 -24.48 3.00
N LEU A 33 -11.65 -24.30 3.18
CA LEU A 33 -12.37 -24.73 4.40
C LEU A 33 -12.69 -26.23 4.44
N GLY A 34 -12.71 -26.92 3.29
CA GLY A 34 -12.95 -28.37 3.22
C GLY A 34 -11.74 -29.24 3.58
N PHE A 35 -10.53 -28.69 3.53
CA PHE A 35 -9.29 -29.45 3.78
C PHE A 35 -8.91 -29.53 5.27
N ILE A 36 -9.51 -28.68 6.13
CA ILE A 36 -9.17 -28.60 7.56
C ILE A 36 -9.92 -29.65 8.41
N PHE A 37 -11.00 -30.26 7.91
CA PHE A 37 -11.87 -31.18 8.67
C PHE A 37 -12.04 -32.59 8.06
N GLY A 38 -10.97 -33.18 7.52
CA GLY A 38 -10.96 -34.55 7.02
C GLY A 38 -10.20 -35.52 7.94
N THR A 39 -10.92 -36.33 8.71
CA THR A 39 -10.39 -37.49 9.46
C THR A 39 -10.52 -38.75 8.60
N GLU A 40 -9.45 -39.53 8.41
CA GLU A 40 -9.57 -40.97 8.11
C GLU A 40 -8.43 -41.81 8.68
N THR A 41 -8.85 -42.99 9.13
CA THR A 41 -8.19 -44.02 9.92
C THR A 41 -7.75 -45.21 9.07
N PHE A 42 -6.67 -45.88 9.53
CA PHE A 42 -6.35 -47.32 9.44
C PHE A 42 -6.55 -48.11 8.14
N GLY A 43 -5.44 -48.70 7.66
CA GLY A 43 -5.44 -49.84 6.72
C GLY A 43 -4.33 -50.84 7.07
N ASN A 44 -4.75 -52.04 7.47
CA ASN A 44 -3.94 -53.21 7.84
C ASN A 44 -3.45 -53.94 6.58
N HIS A 45 -2.20 -54.42 6.52
CA HIS A 45 -1.87 -55.56 5.65
C HIS A 45 -0.71 -56.42 6.19
N GLN A 46 -0.94 -57.73 6.09
CA GLN A 46 -0.20 -58.82 6.69
C GLN A 46 1.19 -59.11 6.09
N GLN A 47 2.03 -59.61 7.00
CA GLN A 47 3.22 -60.48 6.88
C GLN A 47 3.40 -61.31 5.60
N GLN A 48 4.66 -61.34 5.13
CA GLN A 48 5.33 -62.56 4.67
C GLN A 48 6.77 -62.58 5.23
N GLN A 49 7.20 -63.74 5.72
CA GLN A 49 8.42 -63.98 6.50
C GLN A 49 9.23 -65.09 5.83
N PHE A 50 10.57 -65.00 5.85
CA PHE A 50 11.63 -66.06 5.90
C PHE A 50 12.93 -65.61 5.18
N PRO A 51 14.15 -66.09 5.55
CA PRO A 51 14.74 -66.40 6.85
C PRO A 51 15.97 -65.51 7.17
N ARG A 52 16.42 -65.50 8.43
CA ARG A 52 17.46 -64.62 8.99
C ARG A 52 18.90 -65.10 8.70
N LYS A 53 19.80 -64.12 8.49
CA LYS A 53 21.25 -64.22 8.71
C LYS A 53 21.61 -63.29 9.91
N PRO A 54 22.34 -63.74 10.95
CA PRO A 54 22.49 -62.96 12.18
C PRO A 54 23.70 -62.02 12.10
N GLU A 55 23.48 -60.80 11.62
CA GLU A 55 24.50 -59.72 11.69
C GLU A 55 23.89 -58.32 11.93
N ASN A 56 22.55 -58.21 12.01
CA ASN A 56 21.83 -56.93 12.06
C ASN A 56 21.27 -56.52 13.44
N MET A 57 21.43 -57.35 14.48
CA MET A 57 20.77 -57.13 15.77
C MET A 57 21.47 -56.07 16.64
N GLU A 58 22.79 -55.93 16.53
CA GLU A 58 23.56 -54.92 17.27
C GLU A 58 23.42 -53.51 16.65
N ARG A 59 23.38 -53.41 15.32
CA ARG A 59 23.25 -52.11 14.62
C ARG A 59 21.85 -51.52 14.68
N GLN A 60 20.81 -52.36 14.69
CA GLN A 60 19.42 -51.90 14.89
C GLN A 60 19.17 -51.51 16.35
N SER A 61 19.71 -52.26 17.31
CA SER A 61 19.58 -51.92 18.73
C SER A 61 20.36 -50.66 19.11
N SER A 62 21.52 -50.41 18.49
CA SER A 62 22.25 -49.15 18.65
C SER A 62 21.49 -47.97 18.05
N PHE A 63 20.99 -48.08 16.81
CA PHE A 63 20.22 -47.01 16.17
C PHE A 63 18.92 -46.67 16.90
N SER A 64 18.18 -47.67 17.39
CA SER A 64 16.98 -47.42 18.21
C SER A 64 17.29 -46.79 19.57
N ARG A 65 18.44 -47.13 20.18
CA ARG A 65 18.93 -46.45 21.39
C ARG A 65 19.34 -45.01 21.11
N ASP A 66 20.05 -44.76 20.02
CA ASP A 66 20.51 -43.44 19.61
C ASP A 66 19.31 -42.54 19.24
N LEU A 67 18.32 -43.07 18.53
CA LEU A 67 17.08 -42.36 18.21
C LEU A 67 16.24 -42.08 19.46
N GLY A 68 16.19 -43.03 20.41
CA GLY A 68 15.54 -42.85 21.70
C GLY A 68 16.22 -41.79 22.57
N HIS A 69 17.55 -41.74 22.57
CA HIS A 69 18.33 -40.70 23.24
C HIS A 69 18.10 -39.32 22.61
N ALA A 70 18.19 -39.21 21.28
CA ALA A 70 17.95 -37.96 20.57
C ALA A 70 16.51 -37.44 20.76
N ALA A 71 15.52 -38.33 20.76
CA ALA A 71 14.13 -37.97 21.03
C ALA A 71 13.93 -37.50 22.48
N ALA A 72 14.59 -38.13 23.45
CA ALA A 72 14.53 -37.74 24.85
C ALA A 72 15.19 -36.38 25.11
N GLU A 73 16.37 -36.12 24.51
CA GLU A 73 17.04 -34.82 24.58
C GLU A 73 16.20 -33.72 23.92
N THR A 74 15.63 -33.99 22.75
CA THR A 74 14.77 -33.04 22.04
C THR A 74 13.51 -32.72 22.87
N TYR A 75 12.90 -33.74 23.49
CA TYR A 75 11.75 -33.56 24.37
C TYR A 75 12.10 -32.72 25.60
N LEU A 76 13.25 -32.97 26.21
CA LEU A 76 13.72 -32.27 27.40
C LEU A 76 14.06 -30.81 27.09
N ILE A 77 14.75 -30.56 25.98
CA ILE A 77 15.03 -29.20 25.47
C ILE A 77 13.71 -28.48 25.18
N THR A 78 12.81 -29.08 24.41
CA THR A 78 11.51 -28.47 24.07
C THR A 78 10.70 -28.12 25.31
N ARG A 79 10.68 -29.01 26.31
CA ARG A 79 9.99 -28.81 27.59
C ARG A 79 10.61 -27.68 28.41
N LEU A 80 11.95 -27.61 28.48
CA LEU A 80 12.68 -26.53 29.15
C LEU A 80 12.44 -25.20 28.46
N THR A 81 12.50 -25.16 27.12
CA THR A 81 12.18 -23.98 26.31
C THR A 81 10.77 -23.48 26.59
N PHE A 82 9.77 -24.37 26.59
CA PHE A 82 8.38 -23.99 26.92
C PHE A 82 8.23 -23.47 28.36
N THR A 83 8.95 -24.06 29.31
CA THR A 83 8.94 -23.64 30.71
C THR A 83 9.60 -22.27 30.88
N LEU A 84 10.75 -22.03 30.24
CA LEU A 84 11.45 -20.74 30.21
C LEU A 84 10.59 -19.64 29.56
N LEU A 85 9.95 -19.92 28.42
CA LEU A 85 9.01 -19.02 27.76
C LEU A 85 7.84 -18.64 28.67
N ARG A 86 7.34 -19.59 29.46
CA ARG A 86 6.28 -19.35 30.45
C ARG A 86 6.76 -18.43 31.59
N TYR A 87 8.00 -18.56 32.05
CA TYR A 87 8.60 -17.69 33.08
C TYR A 87 8.95 -16.28 32.57
N LEU A 88 9.28 -16.15 31.28
CA LEU A 88 9.51 -14.85 30.61
C LEU A 88 8.24 -14.00 30.45
N GLY A 89 7.08 -14.44 30.96
CA GLY A 89 5.81 -13.73 30.83
C GLY A 89 5.26 -13.70 29.40
N VAL A 90 5.94 -14.37 28.46
CA VAL A 90 5.49 -14.65 27.09
C VAL A 90 4.48 -15.80 27.16
N GLY A 91 3.41 -15.58 27.90
CA GLY A 91 2.33 -16.55 28.06
C GLY A 91 1.53 -16.72 26.78
N TYR A 92 0.63 -17.70 26.78
CA TYR A 92 -0.39 -17.97 25.76
C TYR A 92 -1.12 -16.70 25.25
N ARG A 93 -1.22 -15.64 26.07
CA ARG A 93 -1.78 -14.33 25.69
C ARG A 93 -0.99 -13.61 24.58
N TRP A 94 0.34 -13.72 24.57
CA TRP A 94 1.18 -13.14 23.51
C TRP A 94 1.07 -13.93 22.22
N TYR A 95 1.05 -15.26 22.32
CA TYR A 95 0.85 -16.14 21.18
C TYR A 95 -0.50 -15.91 20.51
N THR A 96 -1.58 -15.88 21.29
CA THR A 96 -2.93 -15.57 20.78
C THR A 96 -3.03 -14.17 20.16
N ARG A 97 -2.36 -13.15 20.72
CA ARG A 97 -2.28 -11.81 20.12
C ARG A 97 -1.51 -11.80 18.80
N LEU A 98 -0.42 -12.55 18.69
CA LEU A 98 0.36 -12.68 17.46
C LEU A 98 -0.47 -13.38 16.38
N VAL A 99 -1.11 -14.49 16.71
CA VAL A 99 -2.02 -15.20 15.79
C VAL A 99 -3.17 -14.30 15.37
N ALA A 100 -3.80 -13.58 16.31
CA ALA A 100 -4.87 -12.62 15.99
C ALA A 100 -4.38 -11.50 15.06
N LEU A 101 -3.17 -10.96 15.29
CA LEU A 101 -2.57 -9.94 14.42
C LEU A 101 -2.26 -10.50 13.03
N ALA A 102 -1.76 -11.74 12.94
CA ALA A 102 -1.51 -12.41 11.66
C ALA A 102 -2.81 -12.66 10.88
N CYS A 103 -3.86 -13.15 11.55
CA CYS A 103 -5.20 -13.31 10.95
C CYS A 103 -5.75 -11.96 10.49
N TYR A 104 -5.61 -10.90 11.28
CA TYR A 104 -6.03 -9.55 10.91
C TYR A 104 -5.28 -9.04 9.69
N ALA A 105 -3.95 -9.22 9.65
CA ALA A 105 -3.14 -8.85 8.49
C ALA A 105 -3.56 -9.63 7.23
N LEU A 106 -3.76 -10.94 7.33
CA LEU A 106 -4.23 -11.79 6.23
C LEU A 106 -5.60 -11.36 5.71
N LEU A 107 -6.50 -10.94 6.60
CA LEU A 107 -7.82 -10.44 6.23
C LEU A 107 -7.74 -9.12 5.45
N LEU A 108 -6.77 -8.26 5.77
CA LEU A 108 -6.57 -6.97 5.10
C LEU A 108 -5.81 -7.08 3.77
N MET A 109 -4.96 -8.11 3.61
CA MET A 109 -4.09 -8.27 2.44
C MET A 109 -4.80 -8.16 1.08
N PRO A 110 -5.98 -8.79 0.85
CA PRO A 110 -6.67 -8.69 -0.43
C PRO A 110 -6.97 -7.25 -0.85
N GLY A 111 -7.37 -6.40 0.10
CA GLY A 111 -7.67 -4.99 -0.18
C GLY A 111 -6.41 -4.19 -0.54
N PHE A 112 -5.33 -4.36 0.21
CA PHE A 112 -4.06 -3.69 -0.10
C PHE A 112 -3.47 -4.15 -1.44
N LEU A 113 -3.57 -5.45 -1.75
CA LEU A 113 -3.15 -6.01 -3.04
C LEU A 113 -3.97 -5.46 -4.19
N GLN A 114 -5.29 -5.30 -4.02
CA GLN A 114 -6.16 -4.69 -5.02
C GLN A 114 -5.75 -3.24 -5.31
N VAL A 115 -5.52 -2.43 -4.27
CA VAL A 115 -5.07 -1.03 -4.43
C VAL A 115 -3.71 -0.98 -5.13
N ALA A 116 -2.77 -1.84 -4.73
CA ALA A 116 -1.46 -1.93 -5.38
C ALA A 116 -1.59 -2.31 -6.86
N TYR A 117 -2.43 -3.30 -7.19
CA TYR A 117 -2.71 -3.69 -8.56
C TYR A 117 -3.26 -2.52 -9.38
N CYS A 118 -4.28 -1.83 -8.89
CA CYS A 118 -4.84 -0.65 -9.54
C CYS A 118 -3.79 0.47 -9.71
N TYR A 119 -2.97 0.72 -8.70
CA TYR A 119 -1.91 1.72 -8.76
C TYR A 119 -0.89 1.45 -9.87
N PHE A 120 -0.49 0.20 -10.07
CA PHE A 120 0.53 -0.16 -11.07
C PHE A 120 -0.04 -0.35 -12.48
N PHE A 121 -1.22 -0.95 -12.61
CA PHE A 121 -1.76 -1.43 -13.88
C PHE A 121 -2.95 -0.62 -14.44
N SER A 122 -3.59 0.25 -13.64
CA SER A 122 -4.69 1.06 -14.15
C SER A 122 -4.20 2.16 -15.08
N SER A 123 -4.86 2.31 -16.23
CA SER A 123 -4.66 3.43 -17.17
C SER A 123 -5.11 4.78 -16.61
N GLN A 124 -5.92 4.75 -15.54
CA GLN A 124 -6.45 5.94 -14.88
C GLN A 124 -5.44 6.58 -13.91
N VAL A 125 -4.36 5.86 -13.58
CA VAL A 125 -3.31 6.35 -12.69
C VAL A 125 -2.11 6.78 -13.51
N ARG A 126 -1.91 8.08 -13.65
CA ARG A 126 -0.72 8.64 -14.29
C ARG A 126 0.34 8.91 -13.23
N ARG A 127 1.34 8.03 -13.18
CA ARG A 127 2.38 8.04 -12.15
C ARG A 127 3.56 8.94 -12.51
N SER A 128 4.20 9.48 -11.48
CA SER A 128 5.51 10.16 -11.53
C SER A 128 5.60 11.33 -12.51
N ILE A 129 4.54 12.16 -12.57
CA ILE A 129 4.55 13.39 -13.35
C ILE A 129 5.51 14.39 -12.67
N VAL A 130 6.46 14.90 -13.44
CA VAL A 130 7.49 15.85 -12.96
C VAL A 130 6.90 17.25 -12.86
N TYR A 131 6.97 17.86 -11.67
CA TYR A 131 6.54 19.24 -11.47
C TYR A 131 7.68 20.19 -11.07
N GLY A 132 8.85 19.66 -10.72
CA GLY A 132 10.02 20.46 -10.33
C GLY A 132 11.32 19.68 -10.38
N ASP A 133 12.42 20.37 -10.06
CA ASP A 133 13.79 19.91 -10.34
C ASP A 133 14.28 18.84 -9.37
N GLN A 134 13.73 18.78 -8.16
CA GLN A 134 14.16 17.82 -7.16
C GLN A 134 13.70 16.40 -7.51
N PRO A 135 14.43 15.34 -7.10
CA PRO A 135 14.06 13.96 -7.41
C PRO A 135 12.66 13.57 -6.94
N ARG A 136 12.22 14.15 -5.82
CA ARG A 136 10.90 13.92 -5.23
C ARG A 136 9.83 14.91 -5.69
N ASN A 137 10.15 15.87 -6.55
CA ASN A 137 9.15 16.80 -7.11
C ASN A 137 8.38 16.08 -8.23
N ARG A 138 7.58 15.10 -7.81
CA ARG A 138 6.77 14.20 -8.61
C ARG A 138 5.37 14.13 -8.04
N LEU A 139 4.38 13.92 -8.88
CA LEU A 139 3.01 13.68 -8.43
C LEU A 139 2.39 12.51 -9.20
N ASP A 140 1.39 11.88 -8.58
CA ASP A 140 0.55 10.88 -9.22
C ASP A 140 -0.85 11.46 -9.42
N LEU A 141 -1.39 11.38 -10.64
CA LEU A 141 -2.77 11.77 -10.95
C LEU A 141 -3.67 10.54 -11.01
N TYR A 142 -4.80 10.62 -10.34
CA TYR A 142 -5.90 9.66 -10.40
C TYR A 142 -7.04 10.31 -11.15
N LEU A 143 -7.37 9.76 -12.32
CA LEU A 143 -8.36 10.31 -13.24
C LEU A 143 -9.65 9.49 -13.18
N PRO A 144 -10.83 10.12 -13.21
CA PRO A 144 -12.09 9.39 -13.28
C PRO A 144 -12.27 8.71 -14.63
N THR A 145 -13.03 7.62 -14.66
CA THR A 145 -13.42 6.93 -15.91
C THR A 145 -14.26 7.83 -16.80
N ASN A 146 -15.09 8.67 -16.19
CA ASN A 146 -16.01 9.56 -16.89
C ASN A 146 -15.29 10.82 -17.37
N THR A 147 -15.25 11.02 -18.69
CA THR A 147 -14.65 12.19 -19.34
C THR A 147 -15.65 13.33 -19.59
N ASN A 148 -16.90 13.20 -19.13
CA ASN A 148 -17.92 14.21 -19.37
C ASN A 148 -17.74 15.44 -18.47
N GLY A 149 -17.44 16.57 -19.10
CA GLY A 149 -17.35 17.88 -18.48
C GLY A 149 -16.15 18.04 -17.54
N PRO A 150 -15.85 19.29 -17.13
CA PRO A 150 -14.75 19.54 -16.23
C PRO A 150 -15.05 18.97 -14.83
N LYS A 151 -14.05 18.34 -14.21
CA LYS A 151 -14.17 17.62 -12.93
C LYS A 151 -13.53 18.41 -11.79
N PRO A 152 -14.08 18.36 -10.55
CA PRO A 152 -13.40 18.93 -9.39
C PRO A 152 -12.04 18.25 -9.16
N VAL A 153 -11.10 18.98 -8.59
CA VAL A 153 -9.70 18.57 -8.43
C VAL A 153 -9.31 18.65 -6.96
N VAL A 154 -8.75 17.58 -6.41
CA VAL A 154 -8.18 17.56 -5.07
C VAL A 154 -6.66 17.40 -5.17
N VAL A 155 -5.92 18.39 -4.69
CA VAL A 155 -4.48 18.27 -4.44
C VAL A 155 -4.31 17.63 -3.07
N PHE A 156 -3.77 16.41 -3.03
CA PHE A 156 -3.56 15.66 -1.81
C PHE A 156 -2.09 15.63 -1.41
N VAL A 157 -1.80 16.01 -0.17
CA VAL A 157 -0.46 16.01 0.42
C VAL A 157 -0.40 14.96 1.53
N THR A 158 0.31 13.87 1.27
CA THR A 158 0.46 12.74 2.20
C THR A 158 1.22 13.15 3.46
N GLY A 159 0.93 12.51 4.59
CA GLY A 159 1.72 12.64 5.81
C GLY A 159 2.90 11.68 5.91
N GLY A 160 3.54 11.66 7.07
CA GLY A 160 4.67 10.80 7.38
C GLY A 160 5.68 11.41 8.36
N ALA A 161 5.20 12.21 9.32
CA ALA A 161 6.05 12.88 10.32
C ALA A 161 7.28 13.58 9.73
N TRP A 162 7.15 14.16 8.53
CA TRP A 162 8.21 14.85 7.76
C TRP A 162 9.42 13.99 7.35
N ILE A 163 9.53 12.75 7.84
CA ILE A 163 10.70 11.86 7.68
C ILE A 163 10.39 10.76 6.66
N ILE A 164 9.17 10.25 6.69
CA ILE A 164 8.65 9.27 5.74
C ILE A 164 7.48 9.89 4.96
N GLY A 165 6.90 9.12 4.06
CA GLY A 165 5.84 9.59 3.18
C GLY A 165 6.23 9.34 1.74
N TYR A 166 5.23 9.05 0.92
CA TYR A 166 5.37 8.80 -0.51
C TYR A 166 4.02 9.00 -1.19
N LYS A 167 3.99 9.61 -2.38
CA LYS A 167 2.76 9.89 -3.14
C LYS A 167 1.83 8.68 -3.31
N ALA A 168 2.36 7.46 -3.40
CA ALA A 168 1.54 6.25 -3.53
C ALA A 168 0.73 5.92 -2.26
N TRP A 169 1.07 6.48 -1.09
CA TRP A 169 0.26 6.30 0.12
C TRP A 169 -1.10 6.97 0.02
N GLY A 170 -1.25 7.95 -0.88
CA GLY A 170 -2.54 8.54 -1.24
C GLY A 170 -3.37 7.70 -2.22
N SER A 171 -2.88 6.55 -2.69
CA SER A 171 -3.54 5.77 -3.77
C SER A 171 -4.94 5.31 -3.43
N LEU A 172 -5.19 4.84 -2.21
CA LEU A 172 -6.53 4.42 -1.80
C LEU A 172 -7.51 5.60 -1.85
N LEU A 173 -7.12 6.76 -1.34
CA LEU A 173 -7.94 7.98 -1.39
C LEU A 173 -8.13 8.44 -2.85
N GLY A 174 -7.05 8.44 -3.64
CA GLY A 174 -7.06 8.84 -5.03
C GLY A 174 -8.02 8.01 -5.88
N LEU A 175 -7.96 6.68 -5.76
CA LEU A 175 -8.86 5.77 -6.46
C LEU A 175 -10.32 5.96 -6.01
N GLN A 176 -10.58 6.08 -4.71
CA GLN A 176 -11.93 6.26 -4.18
C GLN A 176 -12.57 7.59 -4.62
N LEU A 177 -11.80 8.67 -4.70
CA LEU A 177 -12.32 9.95 -5.18
C LEU A 177 -12.46 9.95 -6.71
N ALA A 178 -11.57 9.28 -7.44
CA ALA A 178 -11.68 9.11 -8.89
C ALA A 178 -12.94 8.33 -9.31
N GLU A 179 -13.35 7.32 -8.53
CA GLU A 179 -14.63 6.62 -8.71
C GLU A 179 -15.86 7.54 -8.57
N ARG A 180 -15.70 8.70 -7.93
CA ARG A 180 -16.75 9.70 -7.68
C ARG A 180 -16.62 10.92 -8.59
N ASP A 181 -15.96 10.78 -9.75
CA ASP A 181 -15.75 11.84 -10.72
C ASP A 181 -14.89 13.02 -10.21
N ILE A 182 -13.97 12.76 -9.28
CA ILE A 182 -13.04 13.75 -8.74
C ILE A 182 -11.61 13.41 -9.15
N ILE A 183 -10.90 14.35 -9.75
CA ILE A 183 -9.48 14.16 -10.08
C ILE A 183 -8.66 14.36 -8.81
N VAL A 184 -7.73 13.45 -8.52
CA VAL A 184 -6.82 13.60 -7.37
C VAL A 184 -5.38 13.70 -7.84
N ALA A 185 -4.67 14.72 -7.36
CA ALA A 185 -3.24 14.92 -7.56
C ALA A 185 -2.51 14.68 -6.24
N CYS A 186 -1.86 13.53 -6.09
CA CYS A 186 -1.04 13.22 -4.93
C CYS A 186 0.37 13.79 -5.13
N VAL A 187 0.69 14.87 -4.42
CA VAL A 187 1.98 15.56 -4.52
C VAL A 187 2.98 14.92 -3.57
N ASP A 188 4.13 14.52 -4.10
CA ASP A 188 5.30 14.10 -3.33
C ASP A 188 6.19 15.31 -3.03
N TYR A 189 6.97 15.27 -1.96
CA TYR A 189 7.88 16.37 -1.58
C TYR A 189 9.14 15.80 -0.90
N ARG A 190 10.18 16.61 -0.69
CA ARG A 190 11.41 16.16 0.00
C ARG A 190 11.14 15.81 1.46
N ASN A 191 11.66 14.70 1.95
CA ASN A 191 11.57 14.35 3.37
C ASN A 191 12.85 14.79 4.13
N PHE A 192 12.78 14.83 5.45
CA PHE A 192 13.97 14.93 6.29
C PHE A 192 14.77 13.62 6.24
N PRO A 193 16.11 13.65 6.16
CA PRO A 193 17.00 14.83 6.21
C PRO A 193 17.32 15.44 4.84
N GLN A 194 16.71 14.99 3.74
CA GLN A 194 17.00 15.53 2.39
C GLN A 194 16.49 16.96 2.18
N GLY A 195 15.49 17.39 2.95
CA GLY A 195 14.98 18.76 2.95
C GLY A 195 14.53 19.19 4.35
N THR A 196 14.49 20.49 4.57
CA THR A 196 13.90 21.12 5.75
C THR A 196 12.38 21.27 5.59
N ILE A 197 11.66 21.66 6.64
CA ILE A 197 10.22 21.97 6.52
C ILE A 197 10.00 23.12 5.51
N SER A 198 10.89 24.12 5.45
CA SER A 198 10.78 25.20 4.46
C SER A 198 10.93 24.67 3.03
N ASP A 199 11.80 23.68 2.82
CA ASP A 199 11.92 22.99 1.54
C ASP A 199 10.65 22.22 1.17
N MET A 200 10.04 21.53 2.13
CA MET A 200 8.78 20.81 1.94
C MET A 200 7.65 21.75 1.53
N VAL A 201 7.55 22.90 2.20
CA VAL A 201 6.54 23.94 1.88
C VAL A 201 6.78 24.49 0.48
N LYS A 202 8.03 24.75 0.08
CA LYS A 202 8.34 25.18 -1.29
C LYS A 202 7.98 24.12 -2.33
N ASP A 203 8.33 22.85 -2.08
CA ASP A 203 8.02 21.74 -2.99
C ASP A 203 6.51 21.56 -3.16
N VAL A 204 5.74 21.61 -2.07
CA VAL A 204 4.28 21.50 -2.14
C VAL A 204 3.65 22.72 -2.80
N SER A 205 4.14 23.93 -2.54
CA SER A 205 3.69 25.16 -3.23
C SER A 205 3.93 25.07 -4.75
N GLN A 206 5.10 24.57 -5.18
CA GLN A 206 5.38 24.29 -6.59
C GLN A 206 4.44 23.21 -7.16
N GLY A 207 4.16 22.16 -6.40
CA GLY A 207 3.22 21.10 -6.79
C GLY A 207 1.80 21.64 -6.98
N VAL A 208 1.30 22.45 -6.05
CA VAL A 208 -0.01 23.13 -6.16
C VAL A 208 -0.02 24.03 -7.38
N SER A 209 1.01 24.87 -7.56
CA SER A 209 1.16 25.72 -8.74
C SER A 209 1.08 24.93 -10.04
N PHE A 210 1.77 23.79 -10.09
CA PHE A 210 1.80 22.95 -11.27
C PHE A 210 0.42 22.34 -11.56
N VAL A 211 -0.28 21.85 -10.54
CA VAL A 211 -1.64 21.34 -10.71
C VAL A 211 -2.59 22.43 -11.19
N CYS A 212 -2.58 23.61 -10.57
CA CYS A 212 -3.42 24.74 -10.98
C CYS A 212 -3.27 25.11 -12.46
N ASN A 213 -2.04 25.01 -12.99
CA ASN A 213 -1.73 25.37 -14.38
C ASN A 213 -1.94 24.23 -15.39
N LEU A 214 -1.95 22.97 -14.93
CA LEU A 214 -1.96 21.80 -15.80
C LEU A 214 -3.31 21.09 -15.88
N ILE A 215 -4.14 21.17 -14.83
CA ILE A 215 -5.24 20.22 -14.64
C ILE A 215 -6.35 20.29 -15.69
N ASP A 216 -6.52 21.43 -16.36
CA ASP A 216 -7.44 21.60 -17.50
C ASP A 216 -7.16 20.57 -18.61
N ARG A 217 -5.87 20.28 -18.88
CA ARG A 217 -5.45 19.27 -19.87
C ARG A 217 -5.85 17.84 -19.52
N PHE A 218 -6.20 17.61 -18.26
CA PHE A 218 -6.62 16.31 -17.73
C PHE A 218 -8.13 16.26 -17.46
N GLY A 219 -8.90 17.26 -17.93
CA GLY A 219 -10.34 17.36 -17.72
C GLY A 219 -10.73 17.91 -16.34
N GLY A 220 -9.80 18.52 -15.61
CA GLY A 220 -10.08 19.17 -14.34
C GLY A 220 -10.56 20.61 -14.51
N ASP A 221 -11.41 21.05 -13.60
CA ASP A 221 -11.90 22.42 -13.53
C ASP A 221 -10.93 23.30 -12.74
N PRO A 222 -10.26 24.28 -13.36
CA PRO A 222 -9.34 25.19 -12.65
C PRO A 222 -10.04 26.06 -11.60
N ASN A 223 -11.38 26.17 -11.64
CA ASN A 223 -12.17 26.90 -10.66
C ASN A 223 -12.69 26.04 -9.51
N ARG A 224 -12.46 24.72 -9.53
CA ARG A 224 -12.88 23.79 -8.46
C ARG A 224 -11.70 22.96 -7.98
N ILE A 225 -10.67 23.65 -7.50
CA ILE A 225 -9.49 23.04 -6.89
C ILE A 225 -9.62 23.09 -5.37
N TYR A 226 -9.34 21.97 -4.72
CA TYR A 226 -9.35 21.79 -3.27
C TYR A 226 -7.99 21.30 -2.80
N LEU A 227 -7.53 21.77 -1.65
CA LEU A 227 -6.29 21.30 -1.04
C LEU A 227 -6.61 20.40 0.15
N MET A 228 -6.01 19.22 0.20
CA MET A 228 -6.18 18.28 1.29
C MET A 228 -4.82 17.79 1.77
N GLY A 229 -4.61 17.77 3.07
CA GLY A 229 -3.38 17.24 3.66
C GLY A 229 -3.69 16.28 4.80
N GLN A 230 -2.81 15.30 5.02
CA GLN A 230 -2.92 14.35 6.14
C GLN A 230 -1.72 14.45 7.07
N SER A 231 -1.95 14.55 8.39
CA SER A 231 -0.90 14.62 9.42
C SER A 231 0.17 15.70 9.09
N ALA A 232 1.44 15.31 8.89
CA ALA A 232 2.50 16.22 8.47
C ALA A 232 2.17 16.98 7.16
N GLY A 233 1.47 16.33 6.23
CA GLY A 233 1.01 16.94 4.98
C GLY A 233 -0.08 17.99 5.19
N ALA A 234 -0.91 17.85 6.23
CA ALA A 234 -1.87 18.88 6.63
C ALA A 234 -1.12 20.12 7.13
N HIS A 235 -0.16 19.94 8.03
CA HIS A 235 0.70 21.03 8.51
C HIS A 235 1.41 21.75 7.34
N ILE A 236 2.05 21.00 6.43
CA ILE A 236 2.74 21.58 5.26
C ILE A 236 1.75 22.35 4.37
N SER A 237 0.56 21.78 4.11
CA SER A 237 -0.47 22.42 3.28
C SER A 237 -0.98 23.73 3.89
N ALA A 238 -1.16 23.77 5.21
CA ALA A 238 -1.53 24.99 5.92
C ALA A 238 -0.44 26.06 5.82
N CYS A 239 0.82 25.69 5.99
CA CYS A 239 1.95 26.61 5.79
C CYS A 239 2.02 27.13 4.35
N VAL A 240 1.76 26.28 3.34
CA VAL A 240 1.74 26.70 1.93
C VAL A 240 0.68 27.76 1.68
N LEU A 241 -0.55 27.57 2.18
CA LEU A 241 -1.63 28.56 2.02
C LEU A 241 -1.28 29.88 2.71
N LEU A 242 -0.72 29.83 3.92
CA LEU A 242 -0.34 31.02 4.68
C LEU A 242 0.81 31.78 4.00
N GLU A 243 1.88 31.09 3.61
CA GLU A 243 3.00 31.72 2.91
C GLU A 243 2.54 32.34 1.59
N GLN A 244 1.66 31.67 0.86
CA GLN A 244 1.13 32.17 -0.39
C GLN A 244 0.27 33.43 -0.18
N ALA A 245 -0.61 33.42 0.82
CA ALA A 245 -1.42 34.60 1.17
C ALA A 245 -0.55 35.80 1.58
N ILE A 246 0.54 35.55 2.31
CA ILE A 246 1.50 36.60 2.70
C ILE A 246 2.18 37.19 1.46
N LYS A 247 2.63 36.36 0.52
CA LYS A 247 3.24 36.82 -0.75
C LYS A 247 2.28 37.68 -1.56
N GLU A 248 1.02 37.23 -1.68
CA GLU A 248 -0.03 37.98 -2.37
C GLU A 248 -0.31 39.33 -1.68
N SER A 249 -0.37 39.38 -0.34
CA SER A 249 -0.58 40.63 0.40
C SER A 249 0.54 41.66 0.23
N ARG A 250 1.76 41.18 -0.07
CA ARG A 250 2.94 42.02 -0.31
C ARG A 250 3.06 42.49 -1.76
N GLY A 251 2.19 42.01 -2.65
CA GLY A 251 2.26 42.29 -4.09
C GLY A 251 3.45 41.59 -4.77
N GLU A 252 3.97 40.50 -4.19
CA GLU A 252 5.02 39.71 -4.83
C GLU A 252 4.43 38.95 -6.04
N SER A 253 5.24 38.74 -7.09
CA SER A 253 4.81 37.97 -8.25
C SER A 253 4.63 36.49 -7.87
N THR A 254 3.44 35.94 -8.10
CA THR A 254 3.08 34.57 -7.76
C THR A 254 2.68 33.75 -9.00
N THR A 255 2.96 32.44 -8.97
CA THR A 255 2.66 31.51 -10.07
C THR A 255 1.27 30.85 -9.95
N TRP A 256 0.60 31.05 -8.82
CA TRP A 256 -0.75 30.62 -8.50
C TRP A 256 -1.32 31.53 -7.41
N SER A 257 -2.65 31.57 -7.23
CA SER A 257 -3.29 32.34 -6.18
C SER A 257 -4.05 31.46 -5.19
N VAL A 258 -4.06 31.85 -3.90
CA VAL A 258 -4.89 31.24 -2.85
C VAL A 258 -6.37 31.26 -3.23
N SER A 259 -6.83 32.25 -3.98
CA SER A 259 -8.22 32.35 -4.47
C SER A 259 -8.65 31.21 -5.40
N GLN A 260 -7.69 30.52 -6.03
CA GLN A 260 -7.97 29.33 -6.87
C GLN A 260 -8.34 28.11 -6.01
N ILE A 261 -7.90 28.08 -4.75
CA ILE A 261 -8.18 26.98 -3.81
C ILE A 261 -9.52 27.26 -3.11
N LYS A 262 -10.55 26.47 -3.42
CA LYS A 262 -11.91 26.66 -2.90
C LYS A 262 -12.07 26.27 -1.45
N ALA A 263 -11.37 25.23 -1.01
CA ALA A 263 -11.37 24.80 0.38
C ALA A 263 -10.10 24.05 0.73
N TYR A 264 -9.79 24.04 2.02
CA TYR A 264 -8.71 23.27 2.62
C TYR A 264 -9.26 22.23 3.60
N PHE A 265 -8.76 20.99 3.51
CA PHE A 265 -9.11 19.89 4.40
C PHE A 265 -7.86 19.33 5.10
N GLY A 266 -7.75 19.55 6.41
CA GLY A 266 -6.73 18.92 7.25
C GLY A 266 -7.23 17.63 7.88
N LEU A 267 -6.61 16.49 7.58
CA LEU A 267 -6.95 15.19 8.13
C LEU A 267 -5.94 14.77 9.19
N SER A 268 -6.38 14.67 10.45
CA SER A 268 -5.54 14.19 11.56
C SER A 268 -4.18 14.94 11.66
N GLY A 269 -4.21 16.25 11.43
CA GLY A 269 -3.06 17.16 11.48
C GLY A 269 -3.50 18.60 11.23
N GLY A 270 -2.69 19.56 11.66
CA GLY A 270 -2.91 21.01 11.53
C GLY A 270 -1.64 21.76 11.86
#